data_AF-A0A937ZRF2-F1
#
_entry.id   AF-A0A937ZRF2-F1
#
_cell.length_a   1.000
_cell.length_b   1.000
_cell.length_c   1.000
_cell.angle_alpha   90.00
_cell.angle_beta   90.00
_cell.angle_gamma   90.00
#
_symmetry.space_group_name_H-M   'P 1'
#
loop_
_entity.id
_entity.type
_entity.pdbx_description
1 polymer ?
#
loop_
_entity_poly.entity_id
_entity_poly.type
_entity_poly.pdbx_seq_one_letter_code
_entity_poly.pdbx_strand_id
1 'polypeptide(L)'
;MPKTKSKAPARLGVDIGGTFTDIALEIGDKRYTAKTLTTHGAPERGVLNGVRDAIAKAGTTPGDVSVIIYGTTLATNLLIERKGAPTALVTTEGFRDSIEMRNENRFEQYDLNIELPTPLVPRELRFPVPERLSAKGEVLVPLREDAVEALVPKLQAAKVQSLAIGFLHSYLHPVHEQRARDILAKKLPDVAISISSEVSPEMREFERFSTACANAYVQPLMGRHLRGLERDLRAAGFVCPLFLMLSGGGITTLETAIRFPVRLVESGPAGGAIFSSTLARECGLRDVVSFDMGGTTAKICLIEDGKPQTSRTFEVARVYRFLKGSGLPLRIPVIEMVEIGAGGGSLAHIDSLGRIAVGPESAGSEPGPACYGRGGTRPAVTDGDVVLGKIDPNNFAGGRMKLDRPASERALAAH
;
A
#
# COMPACT_ATOMS: atom_id res chain seq x y z
N MET A 1 -23.71 35.01 -30.75
CA MET A 1 -22.60 34.19 -30.24
C MET A 1 -23.19 32.92 -29.64
N PRO A 2 -22.81 31.72 -30.09
CA PRO A 2 -23.31 30.49 -29.47
C PRO A 2 -22.75 30.40 -28.06
N LYS A 3 -23.62 30.25 -27.06
CA LYS A 3 -23.22 29.91 -25.69
C LYS A 3 -22.44 28.60 -25.76
N THR A 4 -21.15 28.64 -25.46
CA THR A 4 -20.34 27.45 -25.24
C THR A 4 -21.03 26.62 -24.15
N LYS A 5 -21.56 25.44 -24.54
CA LYS A 5 -22.05 24.47 -23.56
C LYS A 5 -20.88 24.19 -22.62
N SER A 6 -21.02 24.54 -21.34
CA SER A 6 -20.11 24.09 -20.29
C SER A 6 -20.05 22.56 -20.39
N LYS A 7 -18.92 22.02 -20.84
CA LYS A 7 -18.68 20.57 -20.80
C LYS A 7 -18.78 20.16 -19.33
N ALA A 8 -19.56 19.12 -19.05
CA ALA A 8 -19.56 18.52 -17.71
C ALA A 8 -18.11 18.15 -17.34
N PRO A 9 -17.62 18.52 -16.15
CA PRO A 9 -16.23 18.31 -15.78
C PRO A 9 -15.94 16.81 -15.73
N ALA A 10 -14.92 16.36 -16.47
CA ALA A 10 -14.55 14.95 -16.48
C ALA A 10 -13.75 14.60 -15.21
N ARG A 11 -14.04 13.45 -14.60
CA ARG A 11 -13.39 12.96 -13.37
C ARG A 11 -12.71 11.64 -13.63
N LEU A 12 -11.45 11.50 -13.22
CA LEU A 12 -10.65 10.31 -13.49
C LEU A 12 -10.28 9.61 -12.18
N GLY A 13 -10.70 8.36 -12.03
CA GLY A 13 -10.25 7.43 -11.01
C GLY A 13 -9.25 6.44 -11.59
N VAL A 14 -8.17 6.18 -10.86
CA VAL A 14 -7.13 5.21 -11.20
C VAL A 14 -6.87 4.35 -9.98
N ASP A 15 -6.83 3.03 -10.15
CA ASP A 15 -6.36 2.11 -9.12
C ASP A 15 -5.28 1.18 -9.69
N ILE A 16 -4.10 1.17 -9.07
CA ILE A 16 -3.06 0.18 -9.39
C ILE A 16 -3.14 -0.98 -8.41
N GLY A 17 -3.61 -2.12 -8.91
CA GLY A 17 -3.51 -3.42 -8.26
C GLY A 17 -2.26 -4.21 -8.66
N GLY A 18 -2.12 -5.40 -8.09
CA GLY A 18 -1.00 -6.31 -8.39
C GLY A 18 -1.03 -6.86 -9.82
N THR A 19 -2.20 -7.24 -10.34
CA THR A 19 -2.35 -7.85 -11.67
C THR A 19 -2.73 -6.84 -12.74
N PHE A 20 -3.69 -5.97 -12.42
CA PHE A 20 -4.25 -5.00 -13.35
C PHE A 20 -4.24 -3.59 -12.76
N THR A 21 -4.18 -2.62 -13.67
CA THR A 21 -4.47 -1.21 -13.42
C THR A 21 -5.84 -0.91 -14.00
N ASP A 22 -6.72 -0.40 -13.14
CA ASP A 22 -8.12 -0.11 -13.44
C ASP A 22 -8.33 1.41 -13.54
N ILE A 23 -9.03 1.83 -14.60
CA ILE A 23 -9.30 3.24 -14.90
C ILE A 23 -10.79 3.43 -15.04
N ALA A 24 -11.32 4.47 -14.38
CA ALA A 24 -12.69 4.93 -14.53
C ALA A 24 -12.70 6.43 -14.84
N LEU A 25 -13.19 6.78 -16.03
CA LEU A 25 -13.41 8.16 -16.45
C LEU A 25 -14.91 8.44 -16.46
N GLU A 26 -15.34 9.45 -15.73
CA GLU A 26 -16.74 9.85 -15.65
C GLU A 26 -16.96 11.24 -16.27
N ILE A 27 -17.97 11.37 -17.13
CA ILE A 27 -18.35 12.62 -17.82
C ILE A 27 -19.88 12.73 -17.78
N GLY A 28 -20.40 13.58 -16.88
CA GLY A 28 -21.83 13.60 -16.58
C GLY A 28 -22.30 12.22 -16.11
N ASP A 29 -23.35 11.68 -16.72
CA ASP A 29 -23.89 10.36 -16.35
C ASP A 29 -23.20 9.18 -17.08
N LYS A 30 -22.18 9.46 -17.90
CA LYS A 30 -21.46 8.43 -18.67
C LYS A 30 -20.17 8.03 -17.97
N ARG A 31 -19.93 6.72 -17.91
CA ARG A 31 -18.69 6.11 -17.41
C ARG A 31 -17.97 5.35 -18.51
N TYR A 32 -16.68 5.60 -18.63
CA TYR A 32 -15.78 4.93 -19.54
C TYR A 32 -14.70 4.22 -18.73
N THR A 33 -14.51 2.93 -18.95
CA THR A 33 -13.52 2.14 -18.20
C THR A 33 -12.43 1.60 -19.12
N ALA A 34 -11.25 1.45 -18.54
CA ALA A 34 -10.14 0.75 -19.16
C ALA A 34 -9.46 -0.14 -18.12
N LYS A 35 -9.03 -1.32 -18.57
CA LYS A 35 -8.27 -2.28 -17.76
C LYS A 35 -7.00 -2.63 -18.53
N THR A 36 -5.85 -2.46 -17.89
CA THR A 36 -4.54 -2.74 -18.46
C THR A 36 -3.71 -3.56 -17.49
N LEU A 37 -2.78 -4.36 -17.99
CA LEU A 37 -1.86 -5.10 -17.11
C LEU A 37 -0.97 -4.14 -16.33
N THR A 38 -0.73 -4.44 -15.05
CA THR A 38 0.23 -3.70 -14.24
C THR A 38 1.64 -3.96 -14.77
N THR A 39 2.40 -2.90 -15.02
CA THR A 39 3.80 -3.01 -15.47
C THR A 39 4.71 -2.87 -14.24
N HIS A 40 5.11 -3.98 -13.61
CA HIS A 40 5.82 -3.95 -12.32
C HIS A 40 7.09 -3.09 -12.29
N GLY A 41 7.85 -3.05 -13.40
CA GLY A 41 9.06 -2.24 -13.52
C GLY A 41 8.83 -0.76 -13.85
N ALA A 42 7.62 -0.38 -14.27
CA ALA A 42 7.25 0.99 -14.63
C ALA A 42 5.72 1.20 -14.49
N PRO A 43 5.16 1.17 -13.27
CA PRO A 43 3.71 1.18 -13.06
C PRO A 43 3.02 2.41 -13.66
N GLU A 44 3.71 3.55 -13.70
CA GLU A 44 3.27 4.79 -14.33
C GLU A 44 2.93 4.61 -15.82
N ARG A 45 3.65 3.75 -16.55
CA ARG A 45 3.36 3.44 -17.96
C ARG A 45 2.04 2.70 -18.11
N GLY A 46 1.74 1.78 -17.19
CA GLY A 46 0.47 1.06 -17.13
C GLY A 46 -0.69 2.02 -16.97
N VAL A 47 -0.57 2.97 -16.04
CA VAL A 47 -1.57 4.03 -15.82
C VAL A 47 -1.78 4.86 -17.07
N LEU A 48 -0.71 5.42 -17.66
CA LEU A 48 -0.85 6.30 -18.82
C LEU A 48 -1.50 5.60 -20.01
N ASN A 49 -1.19 4.32 -20.23
CA ASN A 49 -1.80 3.53 -21.28
C ASN A 49 -3.31 3.35 -21.04
N GLY A 50 -3.71 2.99 -19.82
CA GLY A 50 -5.12 2.86 -19.46
C GLY A 50 -5.87 4.20 -19.55
N VAL A 51 -5.25 5.29 -19.10
CA VAL A 51 -5.82 6.64 -19.17
C VAL A 51 -6.02 7.09 -20.62
N ARG A 52 -5.04 6.87 -21.49
CA ARG A 52 -5.16 7.18 -22.93
C ARG A 52 -6.31 6.41 -23.58
N ASP A 53 -6.47 5.12 -23.25
CA ASP A 53 -7.58 4.30 -23.74
C ASP A 53 -8.94 4.82 -23.27
N ALA A 54 -9.07 5.18 -21.99
CA ALA A 54 -10.32 5.75 -21.45
C ALA A 54 -10.67 7.09 -22.10
N ILE A 55 -9.68 7.97 -22.31
CA ILE A 55 -9.86 9.26 -22.98
C ILE A 55 -10.28 9.07 -24.45
N ALA A 56 -9.64 8.14 -25.17
CA ALA A 56 -9.96 7.85 -26.57
C ALA A 56 -11.40 7.33 -26.72
N LYS A 57 -11.82 6.40 -25.85
CA LYS A 57 -13.21 5.88 -25.81
C LYS A 57 -14.25 6.97 -25.54
N ALA A 58 -13.89 7.95 -24.70
CA ALA A 58 -14.78 9.05 -24.34
C ALA A 58 -14.82 10.17 -25.39
N GLY A 59 -13.89 10.18 -26.35
CA GLY A 59 -13.74 11.29 -27.31
C GLY A 59 -13.43 12.62 -26.63
N THR A 60 -12.74 12.58 -25.49
CA THR A 60 -12.36 13.78 -24.70
C THR A 60 -10.86 14.07 -24.83
N THR A 61 -10.40 15.14 -24.20
CA THR A 61 -8.96 15.45 -24.10
C THR A 61 -8.49 15.47 -22.64
N PRO A 62 -7.19 15.26 -22.37
CA PRO A 62 -6.62 15.40 -21.03
C PRO A 62 -6.93 16.74 -20.34
N GLY A 63 -7.01 17.83 -21.13
CA GLY A 63 -7.34 19.17 -20.62
C GLY A 63 -8.79 19.34 -20.17
N ASP A 64 -9.70 18.44 -20.56
CA ASP A 64 -11.10 18.44 -20.11
C ASP A 64 -11.27 17.74 -18.74
N VAL A 65 -10.23 17.05 -18.25
CA VAL A 65 -10.26 16.36 -16.96
C VAL A 65 -10.04 17.38 -15.85
N SER A 66 -10.97 17.39 -14.89
CA SER A 66 -11.05 18.36 -13.79
C SER A 66 -10.36 17.89 -12.52
N VAL A 67 -10.22 16.57 -12.33
CA VAL A 67 -9.60 15.97 -11.15
C VAL A 67 -9.16 14.54 -11.46
N ILE A 68 -8.04 14.14 -10.87
CA ILE A 68 -7.55 12.76 -10.87
C ILE A 68 -7.49 12.27 -9.42
N ILE A 69 -8.07 11.10 -9.15
CA ILE A 69 -7.97 10.39 -7.87
C ILE A 69 -7.23 9.08 -8.13
N TYR A 70 -6.14 8.85 -7.41
CA TYR A 70 -5.25 7.73 -7.60
C TYR A 70 -5.14 6.87 -6.34
N GLY A 71 -5.53 5.60 -6.45
CA GLY A 71 -5.34 4.53 -5.47
C GLY A 71 -4.19 3.61 -5.89
N THR A 72 -3.52 3.02 -4.90
CA THR A 72 -2.39 2.14 -5.17
C THR A 72 -2.16 1.11 -4.08
N THR A 73 -1.69 -0.06 -4.49
CA THR A 73 -1.22 -1.15 -3.62
C THR A 73 0.31 -1.17 -3.45
N LEU A 74 1.03 -0.26 -4.12
CA LEU A 74 2.50 -0.26 -4.14
C LEU A 74 3.11 -0.13 -2.74
N ALA A 75 2.57 0.76 -1.90
CA ALA A 75 3.07 0.96 -0.54
C ALA A 75 2.93 -0.31 0.32
N THR A 76 1.78 -1.00 0.21
CA THR A 76 1.58 -2.29 0.88
C THR A 76 2.63 -3.31 0.42
N ASN A 77 2.79 -3.47 -0.90
CA ASN A 77 3.69 -4.50 -1.46
C ASN A 77 5.15 -4.27 -1.06
N LEU A 78 5.61 -3.02 -1.02
CA LEU A 78 6.98 -2.70 -0.57
C LEU A 78 7.24 -3.15 0.89
N LEU A 79 6.24 -3.05 1.76
CA LEU A 79 6.34 -3.49 3.15
C LEU A 79 6.28 -5.01 3.28
N ILE A 80 5.36 -5.65 2.57
CA ILE A 80 5.19 -7.11 2.59
C ILE A 80 6.41 -7.81 1.99
N GLU A 81 6.88 -7.37 0.83
CA GLU A 81 7.99 -7.98 0.10
C GLU A 81 9.38 -7.56 0.64
N ARG A 82 9.44 -6.67 1.64
CA ARG A 82 10.69 -6.14 2.20
C ARG A 82 11.61 -5.53 1.13
N LYS A 83 11.02 -4.76 0.20
CA LYS A 83 11.70 -4.11 -0.93
C LYS A 83 11.80 -2.58 -0.79
N GLY A 84 11.76 -2.07 0.44
CA GLY A 84 11.92 -0.64 0.70
C GLY A 84 13.37 -0.17 0.65
N ALA A 85 13.56 1.10 1.00
CA ALA A 85 14.84 1.75 0.99
C ALA A 85 15.71 1.30 2.20
N PRO A 86 17.05 1.26 2.06
CA PRO A 86 17.95 1.16 3.21
C PRO A 86 17.64 2.25 4.23
N THR A 87 17.17 1.85 5.41
CA THR A 87 16.56 2.75 6.40
C THR A 87 17.27 2.60 7.74
N ALA A 88 17.51 3.73 8.40
CA ALA A 88 18.02 3.77 9.77
C ALA A 88 17.00 4.41 10.73
N LEU A 89 17.11 4.07 12.01
CA LEU A 89 16.31 4.64 13.10
C LEU A 89 17.23 5.44 14.02
N VAL A 90 16.90 6.69 14.27
CA VAL A 90 17.50 7.50 15.34
C VAL A 90 16.51 7.55 16.50
N THR A 91 16.94 7.18 17.70
CA THR A 91 16.03 7.06 18.84
C THR A 91 16.68 7.46 20.16
N THR A 92 15.86 7.52 21.21
CA THR A 92 16.29 7.89 22.56
C THR A 92 17.33 6.90 23.09
N GLU A 93 18.37 7.40 23.76
CA GLU A 93 19.33 6.54 24.45
C GLU A 93 18.64 5.56 25.42
N GLY A 94 19.02 4.28 25.31
CA GLY A 94 18.36 3.17 26.03
C GLY A 94 17.13 2.57 25.32
N PHE A 95 16.63 3.16 24.23
CA PHE A 95 15.42 2.71 23.51
C PHE A 95 15.70 2.16 22.11
N ARG A 96 16.98 1.84 21.83
CA ARG A 96 17.44 1.27 20.56
C ARG A 96 16.62 0.07 20.09
N ASP A 97 16.24 -0.78 21.04
CA ASP A 97 15.67 -2.10 20.77
C ASP A 97 14.16 -2.17 20.95
N SER A 98 13.48 -1.05 21.21
CA SER A 98 12.03 -1.02 21.43
C SER A 98 11.24 -1.60 20.25
N ILE A 99 11.72 -1.44 19.01
CA ILE A 99 11.05 -2.01 17.83
C ILE A 99 11.27 -3.52 17.64
N GLU A 100 12.25 -4.11 18.34
CA GLU A 100 12.59 -5.53 18.29
C GLU A 100 12.06 -6.28 19.51
N MET A 101 12.13 -5.67 20.70
CA MET A 101 11.51 -6.18 21.93
C MET A 101 9.97 -6.11 21.86
N ARG A 102 9.43 -5.17 21.06
CA ARG A 102 7.99 -5.00 20.82
C ARG A 102 7.25 -4.69 22.13
N ASN A 103 6.07 -5.29 22.28
CA ASN A 103 5.40 -5.47 23.56
C ASN A 103 5.53 -6.96 23.94
N GLU A 104 5.38 -7.30 25.22
CA GLU A 104 5.47 -8.68 25.75
C GLU A 104 4.33 -9.60 25.24
N ASN A 105 3.57 -9.16 24.24
CA ASN A 105 2.44 -9.89 23.69
C ASN A 105 2.93 -11.07 22.82
N ARG A 106 2.48 -12.27 23.17
CA ARG A 106 2.62 -13.47 22.34
C ARG A 106 1.30 -13.69 21.62
N PHE A 107 1.31 -13.52 20.30
CA PHE A 107 0.12 -13.74 19.47
C PHE A 107 -0.27 -15.22 19.37
N GLU A 108 0.68 -16.12 19.63
CA GLU A 108 0.46 -17.54 19.83
C GLU A 108 1.03 -17.95 21.19
N GLN A 109 0.15 -18.20 22.16
CA GLN A 109 0.55 -18.40 23.55
C GLN A 109 1.12 -19.79 23.79
N TYR A 110 0.73 -20.78 22.98
CA TYR A 110 1.11 -22.18 23.19
C TYR A 110 2.33 -22.60 22.35
N ASP A 111 2.71 -21.82 21.34
CA ASP A 111 3.94 -22.05 20.59
C ASP A 111 5.13 -21.46 21.34
N LEU A 112 5.95 -22.32 21.95
CA LEU A 112 7.18 -21.92 22.64
C LEU A 112 8.23 -21.36 21.69
N ASN A 113 8.22 -21.79 20.43
CA ASN A 113 9.18 -21.42 19.38
C ASN A 113 8.66 -20.32 18.45
N ILE A 114 7.67 -19.54 18.91
CA ILE A 114 7.03 -18.48 18.13
C ILE A 114 8.07 -17.57 17.43
N GLU A 115 7.91 -17.43 16.12
CA GLU A 115 8.72 -16.50 15.35
C GLU A 115 8.07 -15.11 15.33
N LEU A 116 8.83 -14.11 15.79
CA LEU A 116 8.37 -12.71 15.77
C LEU A 116 8.76 -12.05 14.43
N PRO A 117 7.93 -11.14 13.90
CA PRO A 117 8.26 -10.39 12.70
C PRO A 117 9.55 -9.58 12.88
N THR A 118 10.53 -9.83 12.00
CA THR A 118 11.75 -9.04 11.97
C THR A 118 11.44 -7.56 11.69
N PRO A 119 11.97 -6.61 12.49
CA PRO A 119 11.77 -5.18 12.25
C PRO A 119 12.29 -4.73 10.88
N LEU A 120 11.72 -3.66 10.31
CA LEU A 120 12.16 -3.12 9.01
C LEU A 120 13.57 -2.53 9.05
N VAL A 121 13.98 -2.03 10.22
CA VAL A 121 15.31 -1.45 10.44
C VAL A 121 16.15 -2.46 11.21
N PRO A 122 17.26 -2.96 10.65
CA PRO A 122 18.14 -3.90 11.32
C PRO A 122 18.87 -3.22 12.48
N ARG A 123 19.30 -4.00 13.48
CA ARG A 123 19.80 -3.49 14.77
C ARG A 123 21.00 -2.55 14.62
N GLU A 124 21.91 -2.86 13.70
CA GLU A 124 23.11 -2.08 13.36
C GLU A 124 22.80 -0.70 12.78
N LEU A 125 21.60 -0.49 12.24
CA LEU A 125 21.11 0.80 11.73
C LEU A 125 20.16 1.51 12.72
N ARG A 126 20.18 1.12 13.99
CA ARG A 126 19.45 1.80 15.07
C ARG A 126 20.43 2.56 15.94
N PHE A 127 20.34 3.89 15.93
CA PHE A 127 21.29 4.80 16.54
C PHE A 127 20.63 5.52 17.73
N PRO A 128 20.98 5.14 18.98
CA PRO A 128 20.57 5.91 20.14
C PRO A 128 21.29 7.26 20.19
N VAL A 129 20.58 8.30 20.60
CA VAL A 129 21.11 9.65 20.86
C VAL A 129 20.80 10.02 22.31
N PRO A 130 21.72 10.66 23.04
CA PRO A 130 21.42 11.16 24.38
C PRO A 130 20.45 12.35 24.27
N GLU A 131 19.19 12.10 24.58
CA GLU A 131 18.15 13.10 24.83
C GLU A 131 17.07 12.50 25.72
N ARG A 132 16.29 13.32 26.43
CA ARG A 132 15.14 12.81 27.18
C ARG A 132 14.11 13.88 27.44
N LEU A 133 12.85 13.54 27.20
CA LEU A 133 11.68 14.29 27.63
C LEU A 133 10.96 13.54 28.76
N SER A 134 10.32 14.28 29.67
CA SER A 134 9.41 13.74 30.68
C SER A 134 8.06 13.37 30.03
N ALA A 135 7.24 12.61 30.74
CA ALA A 135 5.87 12.32 30.31
C ALA A 135 4.97 13.58 30.23
N LYS A 136 5.41 14.71 30.80
CA LYS A 136 4.77 16.03 30.70
C LYS A 136 5.34 16.88 29.56
N GLY A 137 6.32 16.38 28.81
CA GLY A 137 6.96 17.09 27.71
C GLY A 137 8.11 18.02 28.14
N GLU A 138 8.52 17.97 29.41
CA GLU A 138 9.64 18.78 29.91
C GLU A 138 10.97 18.17 29.49
N VAL A 139 11.96 19.00 29.18
CA VAL A 139 13.30 18.52 28.83
C VAL A 139 14.00 18.06 30.11
N LEU A 140 14.29 16.76 30.20
CA LEU A 140 15.08 16.17 31.29
C LEU A 140 16.56 16.09 30.92
N VAL A 141 16.85 15.71 29.66
CA VAL A 141 18.19 15.70 29.09
C VAL A 141 18.10 16.41 27.74
N PRO A 142 18.81 17.54 27.54
CA PRO A 142 18.83 18.23 26.26
C PRO A 142 19.34 17.32 25.13
N LEU A 143 18.85 17.52 23.91
CA LEU A 143 19.38 16.83 22.73
C LEU A 143 20.88 17.11 22.58
N ARG A 144 21.67 16.04 22.58
CA ARG A 144 23.10 16.10 22.21
C ARG A 144 23.27 16.22 20.71
N GLU A 145 23.27 17.46 20.23
CA GLU A 145 23.39 17.77 18.79
C GLU A 145 24.70 17.25 18.18
N ASP A 146 25.80 17.29 18.93
CA ASP A 146 27.09 16.73 18.52
C ASP A 146 27.01 15.22 18.27
N ALA A 147 26.24 14.50 19.09
CA ALA A 147 25.98 13.07 18.90
C ALA A 147 25.13 12.80 17.65
N VAL A 148 24.14 13.66 17.35
CA VAL A 148 23.35 13.59 16.11
C VAL A 148 24.25 13.81 14.89
N GLU A 149 25.12 14.82 14.93
CA GLU A 149 26.05 15.12 13.83
C GLU A 149 27.05 13.99 13.59
N ALA A 150 27.51 13.34 14.65
CA ALA A 150 28.42 12.19 14.56
C ALA A 150 27.79 10.95 13.88
N LEU A 151 26.47 10.92 13.67
CA LEU A 151 25.81 9.84 12.93
C LEU A 151 26.03 9.94 11.42
N VAL A 152 26.22 11.16 10.87
CA VAL A 152 26.35 11.40 9.43
C VAL A 152 27.35 10.47 8.72
N PRO A 153 28.61 10.33 9.16
CA PRO A 153 29.55 9.44 8.49
C PRO A 153 29.12 7.96 8.54
N LYS A 154 28.48 7.52 9.63
CA LYS A 154 27.97 6.15 9.77
C LYS A 154 26.81 5.89 8.79
N LEU A 155 25.89 6.85 8.67
CA LEU A 155 24.75 6.78 7.77
C LEU A 155 25.18 6.77 6.30
N GLN A 156 26.18 7.59 5.94
CA GLN A 156 26.78 7.61 4.61
C GLN A 156 27.49 6.29 4.28
N ALA A 157 28.31 5.78 5.20
CA ALA A 157 29.00 4.50 5.02
C ALA A 157 28.03 3.33 4.82
N ALA A 158 26.91 3.34 5.54
CA ALA A 158 25.85 2.34 5.41
C ALA A 158 24.91 2.58 4.19
N LYS A 159 25.16 3.62 3.39
CA LYS A 159 24.35 3.99 2.20
C LYS A 159 22.86 4.11 2.51
N VAL A 160 22.54 4.66 3.69
CA VAL A 160 21.16 4.88 4.12
C VAL A 160 20.48 5.85 3.16
N GLN A 161 19.30 5.49 2.69
CA GLN A 161 18.47 6.30 1.78
C GLN A 161 17.30 6.96 2.51
N SER A 162 16.94 6.47 3.70
CA SER A 162 15.92 7.12 4.55
C SER A 162 16.17 6.96 6.04
N LEU A 163 15.60 7.87 6.83
CA LEU A 163 15.74 7.93 8.28
C LEU A 163 14.37 8.03 8.94
N ALA A 164 14.13 7.19 9.93
CA ALA A 164 13.10 7.42 10.93
C ALA A 164 13.75 8.05 12.17
N ILE A 165 13.14 9.09 12.73
CA ILE A 165 13.53 9.66 14.02
C ILE A 165 12.36 9.46 14.99
N GLY A 166 12.62 8.74 16.07
CA GLY A 166 11.64 8.39 17.09
C GLY A 166 12.19 8.61 18.48
N PHE A 167 11.80 9.71 19.12
CA PHE A 167 12.14 10.00 20.51
C PHE A 167 10.94 9.74 21.43
N LEU A 168 11.21 9.44 22.70
CA LEU A 168 10.14 9.28 23.68
C LEU A 168 9.45 10.61 23.95
N HIS A 169 8.13 10.54 24.12
CA HIS A 169 7.24 11.68 24.37
C HIS A 169 7.26 12.78 23.31
N SER A 170 7.85 12.52 22.13
CA SER A 170 7.84 13.46 21.00
C SER A 170 6.45 13.77 20.44
N TYR A 171 5.48 12.86 20.65
CA TYR A 171 4.07 13.09 20.33
C TYR A 171 3.46 14.26 21.12
N LEU A 172 4.02 14.57 22.30
CA LEU A 172 3.57 15.68 23.15
C LEU A 172 4.42 16.93 22.91
N HIS A 173 5.74 16.78 22.82
CA HIS A 173 6.66 17.89 22.57
C HIS A 173 7.73 17.47 21.53
N PRO A 174 7.56 17.83 20.24
CA PRO A 174 8.37 17.28 19.15
C PRO A 174 9.74 17.93 18.97
N VAL A 175 10.13 18.86 19.85
CA VAL A 175 11.26 19.77 19.65
C VAL A 175 12.59 19.06 19.36
N HIS A 176 12.89 17.96 20.06
CA HIS A 176 14.12 17.20 19.82
C HIS A 176 14.09 16.47 18.46
N GLU A 177 12.95 15.89 18.07
CA GLU A 177 12.84 15.22 16.76
C GLU A 177 12.98 16.21 15.61
N GLN A 178 12.31 17.37 15.72
CA GLN A 178 12.43 18.46 14.76
C GLN A 178 13.87 18.95 14.65
N ARG A 179 14.54 19.17 15.79
CA ARG A 179 15.92 19.62 15.80
C ARG A 179 16.87 18.59 15.19
N ALA A 180 16.72 17.30 15.54
CA ALA A 180 17.53 16.23 14.97
C ALA A 180 17.32 16.10 13.45
N ARG A 181 16.06 16.19 12.97
CA ARG A 181 15.75 16.24 11.54
C ARG A 181 16.46 17.40 10.87
N ASP A 182 16.38 18.61 11.42
CA ASP A 182 16.93 19.80 10.78
C ASP A 182 18.46 19.74 10.69
N ILE A 183 19.14 19.16 11.68
CA ILE A 183 20.58 18.89 11.65
C ILE A 183 20.92 17.87 10.54
N LEU A 184 20.22 16.74 10.53
CA LEU A 184 20.50 15.65 9.58
C LEU A 184 20.15 16.04 8.15
N ALA A 185 19.03 16.73 7.91
CA ALA A 185 18.59 17.17 6.59
C ALA A 185 19.60 18.13 5.93
N LYS A 186 20.25 19.00 6.72
CA LYS A 186 21.31 19.89 6.21
C LYS A 186 22.55 19.13 5.73
N LYS A 187 22.88 18.02 6.38
CA LYS A 187 24.10 17.23 6.10
C LYS A 187 23.84 16.06 5.14
N LEU A 188 22.58 15.65 4.98
CA LEU A 188 22.13 14.53 4.16
C LEU A 188 20.92 14.95 3.29
N PRO A 189 21.09 15.88 2.33
CA PRO A 189 19.97 16.46 1.57
C PRO A 189 19.20 15.44 0.71
N ASP A 190 19.85 14.34 0.32
CA ASP A 190 19.25 13.29 -0.52
C ASP A 190 18.57 12.17 0.30
N VAL A 191 18.68 12.21 1.63
CA VAL A 191 18.10 11.19 2.51
C VAL A 191 16.71 11.63 2.96
N ALA A 192 15.71 10.78 2.72
CA ALA A 192 14.34 11.08 3.15
C ALA A 192 14.22 10.93 4.68
N ILE A 193 13.68 11.92 5.39
CA ILE A 193 13.57 11.90 6.85
C ILE A 193 12.10 11.94 7.28
N SER A 194 11.71 10.96 8.10
CA SER A 194 10.41 10.86 8.74
C SER A 194 10.56 10.99 10.25
N ILE A 195 9.86 11.92 10.89
CA ILE A 195 9.83 12.03 12.34
C ILE A 195 8.53 11.48 12.92
N SER A 196 8.64 10.74 14.01
CA SER A 196 7.52 9.95 14.55
C SER A 196 6.36 10.83 15.03
N SER A 197 6.66 12.02 15.54
CA SER A 197 5.70 13.05 15.93
C SER A 197 4.89 13.65 14.78
N GLU A 198 5.27 13.44 13.52
CA GLU A 198 4.49 13.86 12.36
C GLU A 198 3.76 12.69 11.69
N VAL A 199 4.42 11.53 11.64
CA VAL A 199 3.87 10.33 11.01
C VAL A 199 2.73 9.76 11.86
N SER A 200 2.97 9.59 13.17
CA SER A 200 2.04 8.99 14.13
C SER A 200 2.19 9.67 15.51
N PRO A 201 1.58 10.85 15.71
CA PRO A 201 1.67 11.63 16.96
C PRO A 201 0.83 11.02 18.10
N GLU A 202 1.12 9.77 18.47
CA GLU A 202 0.40 9.05 19.50
C GLU A 202 1.33 8.47 20.58
N MET A 203 0.77 8.27 21.77
CA MET A 203 1.43 7.57 22.86
C MET A 203 1.67 6.10 22.47
N ARG A 204 2.68 5.47 23.09
CA ARG A 204 3.26 4.14 22.82
C ARG A 204 4.34 4.15 21.72
N GLU A 205 5.57 3.95 22.15
CA GLU A 205 6.77 4.05 21.33
C GLU A 205 6.92 2.89 20.35
N PHE A 206 6.53 1.67 20.70
CA PHE A 206 6.70 0.52 19.80
C PHE A 206 5.92 0.72 18.49
N GLU A 207 4.61 0.94 18.57
CA GLU A 207 3.77 1.10 17.39
C GLU A 207 4.08 2.43 16.68
N ARG A 208 4.36 3.51 17.42
CA ARG A 208 4.76 4.80 16.84
C ARG A 208 6.06 4.68 16.05
N PHE A 209 7.10 4.08 16.63
CA PHE A 209 8.40 3.92 15.97
C PHE A 209 8.31 2.93 14.81
N SER A 210 7.57 1.83 14.96
CA SER A 210 7.28 0.90 13.86
C SER A 210 6.64 1.62 12.67
N THR A 211 5.66 2.50 12.93
CA THR A 211 4.99 3.29 11.89
C THR A 211 5.92 4.31 11.24
N ALA A 212 6.74 5.01 12.03
CA ALA A 212 7.73 5.96 11.51
C ALA A 212 8.79 5.27 10.64
N CYS A 213 9.27 4.10 11.07
CA CYS A 213 10.16 3.23 10.29
C CYS A 213 9.49 2.79 8.99
N ALA A 214 8.24 2.32 9.03
CA ALA A 214 7.51 1.92 7.83
C ALA A 214 7.34 3.08 6.83
N ASN A 215 7.04 4.29 7.32
CA ASN A 215 6.96 5.47 6.48
C ASN A 215 8.30 5.78 5.81
N ALA A 216 9.39 5.89 6.58
CA ALA A 216 10.73 6.12 6.05
C ALA A 216 11.11 5.06 5.02
N TYR A 217 10.85 3.79 5.33
CA TYR A 217 11.19 2.64 4.52
C TYR A 217 10.60 2.68 3.10
N VAL A 218 9.35 3.12 2.95
CA VAL A 218 8.71 3.22 1.61
C VAL A 218 8.85 4.59 0.97
N GLN A 219 9.19 5.62 1.74
CA GLN A 219 9.15 7.02 1.30
C GLN A 219 9.99 7.33 0.06
N PRO A 220 11.26 6.90 -0.07
CA PRO A 220 12.05 7.19 -1.26
C PRO A 220 11.45 6.59 -2.55
N LEU A 221 10.97 5.34 -2.49
CA LEU A 221 10.41 4.65 -3.66
C LEU A 221 9.07 5.26 -4.06
N MET A 222 8.17 5.46 -3.09
CA MET A 222 6.87 6.10 -3.34
C MET A 222 7.03 7.53 -3.81
N GLY A 223 7.98 8.29 -3.25
CA GLY A 223 8.28 9.65 -3.67
C GLY A 223 8.71 9.74 -5.14
N ARG A 224 9.60 8.83 -5.59
CA ARG A 224 10.02 8.76 -7.00
C ARG A 224 8.85 8.40 -7.91
N HIS A 225 8.07 7.39 -7.55
CA HIS A 225 6.91 6.94 -8.31
C HIS A 225 5.87 8.04 -8.49
N LEU A 226 5.45 8.66 -7.39
CA LEU A 226 4.40 9.68 -7.39
C LEU A 226 4.81 10.95 -8.17
N ARG A 227 6.06 11.39 -8.05
CA ARG A 227 6.59 12.51 -8.85
C ARG A 227 6.71 12.15 -10.33
N GLY A 228 7.12 10.92 -10.64
CA GLY A 228 7.18 10.41 -12.01
C GLY A 228 5.81 10.41 -12.67
N LEU A 229 4.80 9.88 -11.94
CA LEU A 229 3.41 9.87 -12.38
C LEU A 229 2.89 11.30 -12.64
N GLU A 230 3.12 12.24 -11.72
CA GLU A 230 2.70 13.63 -11.92
C GLU A 230 3.35 14.23 -13.16
N ARG A 231 4.67 14.10 -13.31
CA ARG A 231 5.40 14.61 -14.49
C ARG A 231 4.83 14.04 -15.77
N ASP A 232 4.58 12.74 -15.83
CA ASP A 232 4.13 12.09 -17.05
C ASP A 232 2.66 12.44 -17.38
N LEU A 233 1.81 12.62 -16.37
CA LEU A 233 0.45 13.17 -16.56
C LEU A 233 0.50 14.62 -17.07
N ARG A 234 1.36 15.47 -16.51
CA ARG A 234 1.56 16.85 -17.00
C ARG A 234 2.03 16.85 -18.46
N ALA A 235 3.01 16.01 -18.79
CA ALA A 235 3.51 15.84 -20.17
C ALA A 235 2.43 15.33 -21.14
N ALA A 236 1.48 14.53 -20.65
CA ALA A 236 0.32 14.08 -21.41
C ALA A 236 -0.78 15.15 -21.57
N GLY A 237 -0.64 16.33 -20.97
CA GLY A 237 -1.57 17.46 -21.13
C GLY A 237 -2.61 17.61 -20.01
N PHE A 238 -2.48 16.90 -18.90
CA PHE A 238 -3.36 17.09 -17.74
C PHE A 238 -2.99 18.36 -16.97
N VAL A 239 -3.98 19.23 -16.75
CA VAL A 239 -3.80 20.50 -16.01
C VAL A 239 -4.42 20.49 -14.61
N CYS A 240 -5.24 19.50 -14.30
CA CYS A 240 -5.96 19.39 -13.03
C CYS A 240 -5.11 18.92 -11.83
N PRO A 241 -5.65 19.02 -10.60
CA PRO A 241 -5.05 18.41 -9.42
C PRO A 241 -5.04 16.88 -9.47
N LEU A 242 -3.99 16.29 -8.88
CA LEU A 242 -3.86 14.86 -8.60
C LEU A 242 -4.00 14.62 -7.09
N PHE A 243 -5.03 13.88 -6.70
CA PHE A 243 -5.27 13.44 -5.33
C PHE A 243 -5.02 11.95 -5.17
N LEU A 244 -4.66 11.56 -3.95
CA LEU A 244 -4.33 10.20 -3.58
C LEU A 244 -5.36 9.67 -2.59
N MET A 245 -5.83 8.45 -2.79
CA MET A 245 -6.70 7.77 -1.83
C MET A 245 -5.89 7.39 -0.59
N LEU A 246 -6.45 7.63 0.59
CA LEU A 246 -5.88 7.24 1.88
C LEU A 246 -6.48 5.92 2.36
N SER A 247 -5.75 5.19 3.19
CA SER A 247 -6.21 3.95 3.84
C SER A 247 -7.53 4.11 4.60
N GLY A 248 -7.79 5.31 5.13
CA GLY A 248 -9.02 5.65 5.86
C GLY A 248 -10.20 6.06 4.98
N GLY A 249 -10.11 5.95 3.65
CA GLY A 249 -11.19 6.29 2.71
C GLY A 249 -11.31 7.78 2.33
N GLY A 250 -10.46 8.64 2.90
CA GLY A 250 -10.33 10.04 2.48
C GLY A 250 -9.36 10.22 1.30
N ILE A 251 -9.19 11.45 0.82
CA ILE A 251 -8.20 11.80 -0.20
C ILE A 251 -7.19 12.82 0.32
N THR A 252 -5.99 12.86 -0.27
CA THR A 252 -4.92 13.78 0.10
C THR A 252 -4.17 14.33 -1.11
N THR A 253 -3.42 15.42 -0.92
CA THR A 253 -2.53 15.97 -1.96
C THR A 253 -1.33 15.06 -2.23
N LEU A 254 -0.72 15.24 -3.40
CA LEU A 254 0.50 14.56 -3.81
C LEU A 254 1.67 14.78 -2.83
N GLU A 255 1.88 16.01 -2.38
CA GLU A 255 2.98 16.36 -1.47
C GLU A 255 2.82 15.63 -0.13
N THR A 256 1.59 15.58 0.39
CA THR A 256 1.28 14.89 1.63
C THR A 256 1.46 13.38 1.47
N ALA A 257 1.06 12.82 0.33
CA ALA A 257 1.25 11.41 0.02
C ALA A 257 2.73 11.01 -0.13
N ILE A 258 3.57 11.89 -0.68
CA ILE A 258 5.03 11.71 -0.74
C ILE A 258 5.66 11.80 0.65
N ARG A 259 5.15 12.68 1.52
CA ARG A 259 5.64 12.84 2.89
C ARG A 259 5.21 11.70 3.81
N PHE A 260 3.98 11.21 3.66
CA PHE A 260 3.38 10.16 4.51
C PHE A 260 2.84 8.95 3.73
N PRO A 261 3.66 8.29 2.88
CA PRO A 261 3.19 7.19 2.03
C PRO A 261 2.69 5.97 2.80
N VAL A 262 3.04 5.83 4.09
CA VAL A 262 2.46 4.79 4.95
C VAL A 262 0.92 4.90 5.01
N ARG A 263 0.34 6.10 4.82
CA ARG A 263 -1.11 6.33 4.81
C ARG A 263 -1.79 5.93 3.48
N LEU A 264 -1.04 5.38 2.54
CA LEU A 264 -1.54 4.84 1.26
C LEU A 264 -1.63 3.31 1.27
N VAL A 265 -1.16 2.67 2.33
CA VAL A 265 -1.27 1.21 2.53
C VAL A 265 -2.75 0.83 2.47
N GLU A 266 -3.13 -0.14 1.63
CA GLU A 266 -4.54 -0.49 1.40
C GLU A 266 -5.45 0.65 0.86
N SER A 267 -4.89 1.63 0.16
CA SER A 267 -5.69 2.75 -0.40
C SER A 267 -6.69 2.33 -1.49
N GLY A 268 -6.33 1.41 -2.39
CA GLY A 268 -7.23 0.92 -3.45
C GLY A 268 -8.52 0.29 -2.88
N PRO A 269 -8.40 -0.75 -2.02
CA PRO A 269 -9.56 -1.39 -1.38
C PRO A 269 -10.39 -0.44 -0.51
N ALA A 270 -9.78 0.56 0.11
CA ALA A 270 -10.51 1.58 0.84
C ALA A 270 -11.50 2.33 -0.07
N GLY A 271 -11.10 2.63 -1.30
CA GLY A 271 -11.99 3.18 -2.33
C GLY A 271 -13.16 2.25 -2.65
N GLY A 272 -12.91 0.93 -2.76
CA GLY A 272 -13.94 -0.08 -2.96
C GLY A 272 -14.96 -0.13 -1.82
N ALA A 273 -14.51 -0.09 -0.56
CA ALA A 273 -15.40 -0.05 0.60
C ALA A 273 -16.27 1.22 0.66
N ILE A 274 -15.69 2.38 0.33
CA ILE A 274 -16.42 3.66 0.23
C ILE A 274 -17.46 3.61 -0.90
N PHE A 275 -17.10 3.02 -2.04
CA PHE A 275 -18.04 2.82 -3.15
C PHE A 275 -19.20 1.89 -2.74
N SER A 276 -18.92 0.75 -2.12
CA SER A 276 -19.93 -0.18 -1.61
C SER A 276 -20.85 0.49 -0.57
N SER A 277 -20.31 1.35 0.30
CA SER A 277 -21.10 2.14 1.26
C SER A 277 -22.03 3.13 0.56
N THR A 278 -21.57 3.74 -0.53
CA THR A 278 -22.39 4.67 -1.33
C THR A 278 -23.53 3.93 -2.01
N LEU A 279 -23.24 2.80 -2.67
CA LEU A 279 -24.25 1.95 -3.29
C LEU A 279 -25.27 1.41 -2.29
N ALA A 280 -24.82 0.98 -1.11
CA ALA A 280 -25.71 0.50 -0.06
C ALA A 280 -26.76 1.56 0.30
N ARG A 281 -26.34 2.82 0.48
CA ARG A 281 -27.26 3.95 0.75
C ARG A 281 -28.23 4.20 -0.39
N GLU A 282 -27.77 4.17 -1.64
CA GLU A 282 -28.62 4.33 -2.83
C GLU A 282 -29.66 3.21 -2.94
N CYS A 283 -29.31 1.99 -2.52
CA CYS A 283 -30.22 0.85 -2.48
C CYS A 283 -31.07 0.76 -1.19
N GLY A 284 -30.92 1.70 -0.24
CA GLY A 284 -31.62 1.63 1.05
C GLY A 284 -31.17 0.47 1.95
N LEU A 285 -29.98 -0.08 1.71
CA LEU A 285 -29.37 -1.14 2.51
C LEU A 285 -28.53 -0.51 3.63
N ARG A 286 -28.78 -0.91 4.87
CA ARG A 286 -28.02 -0.43 6.04
C ARG A 286 -26.77 -1.26 6.28
N ASP A 287 -26.91 -2.58 6.23
CA ASP A 287 -25.86 -3.51 6.60
C ASP A 287 -25.49 -4.36 5.38
N VAL A 288 -24.24 -4.24 4.93
CA VAL A 288 -23.74 -4.96 3.76
C VAL A 288 -22.32 -5.47 3.99
N VAL A 289 -21.98 -6.54 3.28
CA VAL A 289 -20.62 -7.04 3.19
C VAL A 289 -20.09 -6.73 1.80
N SER A 290 -19.05 -5.91 1.73
CA SER A 290 -18.29 -5.69 0.50
C SER A 290 -17.30 -6.84 0.33
N PHE A 291 -17.32 -7.49 -0.83
CA PHE A 291 -16.41 -8.57 -1.19
C PHE A 291 -15.73 -8.25 -2.52
N ASP A 292 -14.42 -8.02 -2.48
CA ASP A 292 -13.59 -7.74 -3.66
C ASP A 292 -12.53 -8.84 -3.80
N MET A 293 -12.53 -9.58 -4.90
CA MET A 293 -11.59 -10.66 -5.17
C MET A 293 -10.76 -10.36 -6.42
N GLY A 294 -9.46 -10.16 -6.20
CA GLY A 294 -8.48 -9.97 -7.26
C GLY A 294 -7.79 -11.27 -7.67
N GLY A 295 -6.66 -11.12 -8.36
CA GLY A 295 -5.81 -12.26 -8.76
C GLY A 295 -5.03 -12.90 -7.61
N THR A 296 -4.70 -12.15 -6.56
CA THR A 296 -3.82 -12.65 -5.48
C THR A 296 -4.55 -12.77 -4.15
N THR A 297 -5.39 -11.79 -3.81
CA THR A 297 -6.09 -11.72 -2.53
C THR A 297 -7.57 -11.34 -2.72
N ALA A 298 -8.37 -11.65 -1.71
CA ALA A 298 -9.75 -11.20 -1.56
C ALA A 298 -9.87 -10.35 -0.30
N LYS A 299 -10.67 -9.29 -0.36
CA LYS A 299 -10.87 -8.31 0.69
C LYS A 299 -12.33 -8.20 1.03
N ILE A 300 -12.59 -8.26 2.34
CA ILE A 300 -13.93 -8.23 2.89
C ILE A 300 -14.03 -7.04 3.84
N CYS A 301 -15.05 -6.21 3.66
CA CYS A 301 -15.35 -5.10 4.55
C CYS A 301 -16.80 -5.20 5.03
N LEU A 302 -16.99 -5.16 6.35
CA LEU A 302 -18.31 -5.03 6.95
C LEU A 302 -18.69 -3.55 6.99
N ILE A 303 -19.87 -3.24 6.46
CA ILE A 303 -20.44 -1.89 6.43
C ILE A 303 -21.74 -1.97 7.22
N GLU A 304 -21.78 -1.29 8.36
CA GLU A 304 -22.94 -1.23 9.27
C GLU A 304 -23.48 0.20 9.29
N ASP A 305 -24.80 0.36 9.33
CA ASP A 305 -25.45 1.68 9.24
C ASP A 305 -24.94 2.55 8.07
N GLY A 306 -24.63 1.89 6.95
CA GLY A 306 -24.09 2.50 5.74
C GLY A 306 -22.70 3.11 5.92
N LYS A 307 -21.93 2.74 6.96
CA LYS A 307 -20.57 3.24 7.23
C LYS A 307 -19.57 2.08 7.32
N PRO A 308 -18.45 2.13 6.59
CA PRO A 308 -17.36 1.17 6.80
C PRO A 308 -16.78 1.32 8.20
N GLN A 309 -16.48 0.20 8.86
CA GLN A 309 -15.76 0.23 10.13
C GLN A 309 -14.34 0.78 9.91
N THR A 310 -13.84 1.59 10.85
CA THR A 310 -12.51 2.18 10.78
C THR A 310 -11.70 1.83 12.02
N SER A 311 -10.41 1.54 11.82
CA SER A 311 -9.44 1.28 12.89
C SER A 311 -8.29 2.29 12.83
N ARG A 312 -7.58 2.45 13.96
CA ARG A 312 -6.32 3.23 14.05
C ARG A 312 -5.09 2.34 14.15
N THR A 313 -5.28 1.04 14.03
CA THR A 313 -4.22 0.05 14.15
C THR A 313 -4.38 -0.96 13.02
N PHE A 314 -3.30 -1.15 12.28
CA PHE A 314 -3.21 -2.08 11.17
C PHE A 314 -1.93 -2.91 11.32
N GLU A 315 -1.89 -4.09 10.72
CA GLU A 315 -0.71 -4.93 10.71
C GLU A 315 -0.34 -5.30 9.28
N VAL A 316 0.92 -5.08 8.92
CA VAL A 316 1.48 -5.51 7.63
C VAL A 316 2.47 -6.65 7.83
N ALA A 317 2.74 -7.40 6.76
CA ALA A 317 3.76 -8.45 6.73
C ALA A 317 3.63 -9.45 7.91
N ARG A 318 2.41 -9.98 8.11
CA ARG A 318 2.13 -11.00 9.13
C ARG A 318 2.95 -12.27 8.87
N VAL A 319 3.67 -12.74 9.89
CA VAL A 319 4.43 -14.01 9.84
C VAL A 319 3.49 -15.21 9.84
N TYR A 320 2.38 -15.12 10.58
CA TYR A 320 1.37 -16.17 10.62
C TYR A 320 0.06 -15.67 10.00
N ARG A 321 -0.46 -16.44 9.04
CA ARG A 321 -1.72 -16.12 8.36
C ARG A 321 -2.87 -16.17 9.37
N PHE A 322 -3.72 -15.14 9.37
CA PHE A 322 -4.90 -15.01 10.26
C PHE A 322 -4.62 -14.86 11.77
N LEU A 323 -3.36 -14.77 12.22
CA LEU A 323 -3.04 -14.47 13.62
C LEU A 323 -2.70 -12.99 13.80
N LYS A 324 -3.61 -12.25 14.45
CA LYS A 324 -3.42 -10.86 14.85
C LYS A 324 -2.25 -10.77 15.84
N GLY A 325 -1.34 -9.83 15.64
CA GLY A 325 -0.12 -9.65 16.43
C GLY A 325 1.13 -10.27 15.79
N SER A 326 0.97 -11.07 14.73
CA SER A 326 2.11 -11.67 14.01
C SER A 326 2.75 -10.74 12.97
N GLY A 327 2.20 -9.54 12.76
CA GLY A 327 2.71 -8.55 11.82
C GLY A 327 3.42 -7.36 12.46
N LEU A 328 3.90 -6.47 11.60
CA LEU A 328 4.42 -5.17 11.99
C LEU A 328 3.26 -4.21 12.23
N PRO A 329 3.15 -3.60 13.43
CA PRO A 329 2.06 -2.70 13.72
C PRO A 329 2.27 -1.35 13.04
N LEU A 330 1.19 -0.83 12.45
CA LEU A 330 1.08 0.51 11.90
C LEU A 330 -0.07 1.25 12.59
N ARG A 331 0.22 2.43 13.14
CA ARG A 331 -0.73 3.35 13.74
C ARG A 331 -1.14 4.42 12.74
N ILE A 332 -2.07 4.05 11.87
CA ILE A 332 -2.65 4.93 10.84
C ILE A 332 -4.17 4.72 10.80
N PRO A 333 -4.97 5.74 10.43
CA PRO A 333 -6.39 5.54 10.15
C PRO A 333 -6.56 4.62 8.94
N VAL A 334 -7.30 3.53 9.11
CA VAL A 334 -7.61 2.57 8.05
C VAL A 334 -9.09 2.20 8.08
N ILE A 335 -9.66 1.87 6.93
CA ILE A 335 -10.89 1.09 6.88
C ILE A 335 -10.56 -0.35 7.28
N GLU A 336 -11.32 -0.89 8.22
CA GLU A 336 -11.12 -2.25 8.71
C GLU A 336 -11.60 -3.24 7.65
N MET A 337 -10.68 -4.14 7.28
CA MET A 337 -10.91 -5.16 6.26
C MET A 337 -10.26 -6.47 6.67
N VAL A 338 -10.92 -7.57 6.31
CA VAL A 338 -10.36 -8.90 6.39
C VAL A 338 -9.77 -9.23 5.03
N GLU A 339 -8.47 -9.51 5.01
CA GLU A 339 -7.79 -10.01 3.82
C GLU A 339 -7.68 -11.53 3.86
N ILE A 340 -8.04 -12.15 2.76
CA ILE A 340 -7.90 -13.58 2.51
C ILE A 340 -6.87 -13.72 1.40
N GLY A 341 -5.73 -14.37 1.67
CA GLY A 341 -4.72 -14.74 0.68
C GLY A 341 -5.20 -15.84 -0.29
N ALA A 342 -6.33 -15.61 -0.94
CA ALA A 342 -6.92 -16.43 -1.97
C ALA A 342 -7.52 -15.50 -3.03
N GLY A 343 -7.13 -15.68 -4.29
CA GLY A 343 -7.55 -14.91 -5.44
C GLY A 343 -7.61 -15.80 -6.69
N GLY A 344 -7.91 -15.20 -7.85
CA GLY A 344 -8.02 -15.93 -9.11
C GLY A 344 -6.73 -16.67 -9.52
N GLY A 345 -5.56 -16.16 -9.14
CA GLY A 345 -4.25 -16.74 -9.38
C GLY A 345 -3.73 -17.64 -8.26
N SER A 346 -4.49 -17.88 -7.18
CA SER A 346 -4.03 -18.76 -6.10
C SER A 346 -3.87 -20.19 -6.59
N LEU A 347 -2.70 -20.76 -6.31
CA LEU A 347 -2.29 -22.07 -6.82
C LEU A 347 -2.93 -23.18 -6.00
N ALA A 348 -3.53 -24.13 -6.69
CA ALA A 348 -4.01 -25.37 -6.11
C ALA A 348 -2.84 -26.37 -5.99
N HIS A 349 -2.80 -27.11 -4.89
CA HIS A 349 -1.87 -28.21 -4.67
C HIS A 349 -2.49 -29.24 -3.72
N ILE A 350 -1.93 -30.46 -3.73
CA ILE A 350 -2.25 -31.48 -2.74
C ILE A 350 -1.28 -31.31 -1.57
N ASP A 351 -1.83 -31.14 -0.36
CA ASP A 351 -1.01 -31.03 0.86
C ASP A 351 -0.43 -32.38 1.28
N SER A 352 0.42 -32.37 2.32
CA SER A 352 1.04 -33.60 2.84
C SER A 352 0.04 -34.63 3.39
N LEU A 353 -1.24 -34.25 3.58
CA LEU A 353 -2.32 -35.12 4.05
C LEU A 353 -3.24 -35.57 2.91
N GLY A 354 -2.89 -35.29 1.65
CA GLY A 354 -3.69 -35.70 0.48
C GLY A 354 -4.93 -34.83 0.23
N ARG A 355 -5.02 -33.65 0.85
CA ARG A 355 -6.16 -32.73 0.69
C ARG A 355 -5.85 -31.68 -0.36
N ILE A 356 -6.86 -31.25 -1.10
CA ILE A 356 -6.74 -30.12 -2.01
C ILE A 356 -6.67 -28.82 -1.20
N ALA A 357 -5.57 -28.09 -1.34
CA ALA A 357 -5.35 -26.78 -0.75
C ALA A 357 -5.16 -25.72 -1.85
N VAL A 358 -5.66 -24.52 -1.62
CA VAL A 358 -5.58 -23.39 -2.56
C VAL A 358 -4.93 -22.18 -1.89
N GLY A 359 -3.84 -21.69 -2.47
CA GLY A 359 -2.99 -20.67 -1.86
C GLY A 359 -2.13 -21.23 -0.72
N PRO A 360 -1.37 -20.39 0.01
CA PRO A 360 -1.27 -18.93 -0.14
C PRO A 360 -0.50 -18.49 -1.38
N GLU A 361 0.28 -19.38 -2.00
CA GLU A 361 1.03 -19.07 -3.22
C GLU A 361 0.10 -18.65 -4.36
N SER A 362 0.52 -17.64 -5.12
CA SER A 362 -0.20 -17.13 -6.28
C SER A 362 0.69 -17.10 -7.51
N ALA A 363 0.09 -17.36 -8.67
CA ALA A 363 0.75 -17.28 -9.96
C ALA A 363 1.02 -15.84 -10.44
N GLY A 364 0.39 -14.83 -9.81
CA GLY A 364 0.52 -13.42 -10.19
C GLY A 364 -0.03 -13.11 -11.59
N SER A 365 0.52 -12.06 -12.23
CA SER A 365 0.28 -11.74 -13.66
C SER A 365 1.34 -12.34 -14.59
N GLU A 366 2.52 -12.67 -14.04
CA GLU A 366 3.70 -13.19 -14.72
C GLU A 366 4.36 -14.25 -13.81
N PRO A 367 4.39 -15.55 -14.18
CA PRO A 367 3.86 -16.13 -15.42
C PRO A 367 2.32 -16.22 -15.46
N GLY A 368 1.63 -16.02 -14.33
CA GLY A 368 0.17 -16.12 -14.24
C GLY A 368 -0.38 -17.54 -14.28
N PRO A 369 -1.71 -17.70 -14.13
CA PRO A 369 -2.42 -18.97 -14.33
C PRO A 369 -2.03 -19.67 -15.64
N ALA A 370 -2.16 -20.99 -15.71
CA ALA A 370 -1.76 -21.74 -16.90
C ALA A 370 -2.50 -21.26 -18.16
N CYS A 371 -3.80 -20.92 -18.02
CA CYS A 371 -4.62 -20.32 -19.07
C CYS A 371 -4.10 -18.99 -19.60
N TYR A 372 -3.21 -18.27 -18.91
CA TYR A 372 -2.66 -17.03 -19.44
C TYR A 372 -1.68 -17.28 -20.59
N GLY A 373 -1.22 -18.53 -20.79
CA GLY A 373 -0.35 -18.90 -21.91
C GLY A 373 1.05 -18.29 -21.84
N ARG A 374 1.50 -17.90 -20.64
CA ARG A 374 2.76 -17.17 -20.38
C ARG A 374 3.82 -18.01 -19.67
N GLY A 375 3.70 -19.34 -19.76
CA GLY A 375 4.64 -20.29 -19.15
C GLY A 375 4.26 -20.77 -17.75
N GLY A 376 3.10 -20.39 -17.22
CA GLY A 376 2.56 -20.95 -15.99
C GLY A 376 2.16 -22.42 -16.21
N THR A 377 2.57 -23.31 -15.30
CA THR A 377 2.31 -24.77 -15.41
C THR A 377 1.50 -25.36 -14.25
N ARG A 378 1.42 -24.64 -13.13
CA ARG A 378 0.64 -25.05 -11.95
C ARG A 378 -0.79 -24.52 -12.05
N PRO A 379 -1.82 -25.30 -11.65
CA PRO A 379 -3.21 -24.87 -11.76
C PRO A 379 -3.55 -23.79 -10.72
N ALA A 380 -4.21 -22.72 -11.16
CA ALA A 380 -4.77 -21.69 -10.31
C ALA A 380 -6.32 -21.74 -10.28
N VAL A 381 -6.96 -20.96 -9.39
CA VAL A 381 -8.43 -20.83 -9.33
C VAL A 381 -9.03 -20.48 -10.70
N THR A 382 -8.39 -19.57 -11.44
CA THR A 382 -8.82 -19.15 -12.78
C THR A 382 -8.77 -20.31 -13.78
N ASP A 383 -7.79 -21.22 -13.66
CA ASP A 383 -7.74 -22.42 -14.51
C ASP A 383 -8.94 -23.33 -14.27
N GLY A 384 -9.31 -23.52 -12.99
CA GLY A 384 -10.54 -24.24 -12.63
C GLY A 384 -11.79 -23.58 -13.20
N ASP A 385 -11.92 -22.26 -13.07
CA ASP A 385 -13.08 -21.52 -13.58
C ASP A 385 -13.17 -21.53 -15.12
N VAL A 386 -12.04 -21.54 -15.83
CA VAL A 386 -11.97 -21.72 -17.29
C VAL A 386 -12.44 -23.12 -17.70
N VAL A 387 -11.95 -24.17 -17.04
CA VAL A 387 -12.33 -25.55 -17.37
C VAL A 387 -13.80 -25.82 -17.07
N LEU A 388 -14.32 -25.26 -15.98
CA LEU A 388 -15.74 -25.33 -15.61
C LEU A 388 -16.65 -24.47 -16.53
N GLY A 389 -16.08 -23.65 -17.41
CA GLY A 389 -16.84 -22.78 -18.32
C GLY A 389 -17.48 -21.57 -17.64
N LYS A 390 -17.03 -21.18 -16.44
CA LYS A 390 -17.48 -19.95 -15.78
C LYS A 390 -16.85 -18.70 -16.40
N ILE A 391 -15.64 -18.83 -16.94
CA ILE A 391 -14.94 -17.77 -17.67
C ILE A 391 -14.92 -18.12 -19.15
N ASP A 392 -15.41 -17.21 -20.00
CA ASP A 392 -15.27 -17.33 -21.46
C ASP A 392 -13.80 -17.10 -21.87
N PRO A 393 -13.12 -18.12 -22.41
CA PRO A 393 -11.71 -18.01 -22.79
C PRO A 393 -11.44 -17.00 -23.90
N ASN A 394 -12.44 -16.68 -24.73
CA ASN A 394 -12.26 -15.79 -25.88
C ASN A 394 -12.51 -14.32 -25.56
N ASN A 395 -13.18 -14.03 -24.43
CA ASN A 395 -13.60 -12.67 -24.08
C ASN A 395 -12.99 -12.16 -22.76
N PHE A 396 -11.93 -12.81 -22.27
CA PHE A 396 -11.29 -12.40 -21.03
C PHE A 396 -10.69 -10.98 -21.12
N ALA A 397 -10.88 -10.19 -20.05
CA ALA A 397 -10.53 -8.77 -20.00
C ALA A 397 -11.10 -7.93 -21.18
N GLY A 398 -12.33 -8.25 -21.63
CA GLY A 398 -12.97 -7.58 -22.76
C GLY A 398 -12.35 -7.95 -24.10
N GLY A 399 -11.90 -9.19 -24.25
CA GLY A 399 -11.27 -9.73 -25.46
C GLY A 399 -9.79 -9.34 -25.65
N ARG A 400 -9.17 -8.67 -24.68
CA ARG A 400 -7.75 -8.25 -24.75
C ARG A 400 -6.78 -9.40 -24.55
N MET A 401 -7.22 -10.46 -23.88
CA MET A 401 -6.41 -11.64 -23.62
C MET A 401 -7.26 -12.86 -23.94
N LYS A 402 -6.72 -13.73 -24.81
CA LYS A 402 -7.31 -15.03 -25.08
C LYS A 402 -6.71 -16.03 -24.11
N LEU A 403 -7.55 -16.77 -23.41
CA LEU A 403 -7.14 -17.79 -22.45
C LEU A 403 -6.96 -19.15 -23.15
N ASP A 404 -5.90 -19.86 -22.79
CA ASP A 404 -5.58 -21.20 -23.26
C ASP A 404 -6.23 -22.25 -22.35
N ARG A 405 -7.48 -22.63 -22.67
CA ARG A 405 -8.18 -23.69 -21.94
C ARG A 405 -7.42 -25.03 -21.94
N PRO A 406 -6.87 -25.53 -23.07
CA PRO A 406 -6.03 -26.71 -23.06
C PRO A 406 -4.84 -26.65 -22.08
N ALA A 407 -4.24 -25.47 -21.86
CA ALA A 407 -3.21 -25.31 -20.83
C ALA A 407 -3.74 -25.53 -19.42
N SER A 408 -4.93 -25.02 -19.09
CA SER A 408 -5.59 -25.28 -17.80
C SER A 408 -5.87 -26.77 -17.61
N GLU A 409 -6.39 -27.45 -18.63
CA GLU A 409 -6.69 -28.89 -18.58
C GLU A 409 -5.42 -29.72 -18.33
N ARG A 410 -4.31 -29.38 -18.99
CA ARG A 410 -3.01 -30.02 -18.75
C ARG A 410 -2.50 -29.76 -17.34
N ALA A 411 -2.58 -28.52 -16.86
CA ALA A 411 -2.11 -28.16 -15.52
C ALA A 411 -2.91 -28.88 -14.42
N LEU A 412 -4.24 -28.96 -14.57
CA LEU A 412 -5.12 -29.66 -13.62
C LEU A 412 -4.98 -31.18 -13.68
N ALA A 413 -4.60 -31.76 -14.82
CA ALA A 413 -4.36 -33.21 -14.92
C ALA A 413 -2.99 -33.63 -14.38
N ALA A 414 -2.00 -32.72 -14.42
CA ALA A 414 -0.62 -33.00 -14.00
C ALA A 414 -0.38 -32.84 -12.49
N HIS A 415 -1.27 -32.13 -11.78
CA HIS A 415 -1.18 -31.77 -10.37
C HIS A 415 -2.42 -32.24 -9.62
#